data_AF-A0A915AN36-F1
#
_entry.id   AF-A0A915AN36-F1
#
_cell.length_a   1.000
_cell.length_b   1.000
_cell.length_c   1.000
_cell.angle_alpha   90.00
_cell.angle_beta   90.00
_cell.angle_gamma   90.00
#
_symmetry.space_group_name_H-M   'P 1'
#
loop_
_entity.id
_entity.type
_entity.pdbx_description
1 polymer ?
#
loop_
_entity_poly.entity_id
_entity_poly.type
_entity_poly.pdbx_seq_one_letter_code
_entity_poly.pdbx_strand_id
1 'polypeptide(L)'
;MVVVSGSLHYMERWRQNYRIKNRLIANLIAEFYATTILRFIGTGVIAQLVLSRGTANAPVQVNLGWGFAISLSVYSAWSTSGGHVNPAVTAALFILGKISFVHSLLYVVAQMFGAALGAGLSYIVYYEAINNFDGGVRALDGVNGTGFIFASFPASYLSNGGAFIDQVAGTGLLGLFVAFFCEQRNQIPLYLQPALFGVVAAMIGTCYSMNMGSPVNPASDFGPRILAVFLGYGTEMLTYHDYFFWIPLLAPVIGAVLGAYSYVFFIGFHIPDLADSRAADSSINGKNTLKATYECGVPLRQNEI
;
A
#
# COMPACT_ATOMS: atom_id res chain seq x y z
N MET A 1 18.18 -41.15 15.02
CA MET A 1 17.27 -40.46 14.07
C MET A 1 15.87 -41.01 14.31
N VAL A 2 15.13 -40.39 15.23
CA VAL A 2 13.76 -40.82 15.56
C VAL A 2 12.83 -40.06 14.63
N VAL A 3 12.28 -40.75 13.63
CA VAL A 3 11.12 -40.28 12.89
C VAL A 3 9.94 -40.41 13.86
N VAL A 4 9.64 -39.35 14.60
CA VAL A 4 8.37 -39.26 15.31
C VAL A 4 7.32 -39.06 14.22
N SER A 5 6.62 -40.12 13.88
CA SER A 5 5.32 -40.10 13.20
C SER A 5 4.30 -39.41 14.13
N GLY A 6 4.50 -38.11 14.36
CA GLY A 6 3.57 -37.26 15.08
C GLY A 6 2.46 -36.88 14.11
N SER A 7 1.22 -37.21 14.46
CA SER A 7 0.06 -36.81 13.69
C SER A 7 0.16 -35.32 13.39
N LEU A 8 0.12 -34.92 12.11
CA LEU A 8 0.25 -33.52 11.69
C LEU A 8 -0.63 -32.64 12.58
N HIS A 9 -0.09 -31.53 13.07
CA HIS A 9 -0.87 -30.53 13.81
C HIS A 9 -2.10 -30.15 12.96
N TYR A 10 -3.28 -29.97 13.58
CA TYR A 10 -4.54 -29.85 12.82
C TYR A 10 -4.48 -28.75 11.76
N MET A 11 -3.78 -27.64 12.04
CA MET A 11 -3.55 -26.57 11.08
C MET A 11 -2.79 -27.03 9.83
N GLU A 12 -1.82 -27.93 9.95
CA GLU A 12 -1.08 -28.43 8.79
C GLU A 12 -1.94 -29.40 7.96
N ARG A 13 -2.83 -30.17 8.60
CA ARG A 13 -3.84 -30.98 7.87
C ARG A 13 -4.83 -30.08 7.14
N TRP A 14 -5.32 -29.04 7.81
CA TRP A 14 -6.23 -28.06 7.20
C TRP A 14 -5.56 -27.33 6.05
N ARG A 15 -4.29 -26.95 6.22
CA ARG A 15 -3.49 -26.40 5.12
C ARG A 15 -3.41 -27.38 3.96
N GLN A 16 -3.12 -28.65 4.18
CA GLN A 16 -3.06 -29.64 3.09
C GLN A 16 -4.40 -29.77 2.36
N ASN A 17 -5.53 -29.66 3.07
CA ASN A 17 -6.87 -29.84 2.51
C ASN A 17 -7.45 -28.55 1.87
N TYR A 18 -7.18 -27.38 2.43
CA TYR A 18 -7.80 -26.10 2.04
C TYR A 18 -6.83 -25.13 1.38
N ARG A 19 -5.54 -25.48 1.23
CA ARG A 19 -4.58 -24.61 0.54
C ARG A 19 -4.99 -24.41 -0.91
N ILE A 20 -5.17 -23.15 -1.27
CA ILE A 20 -5.41 -22.72 -2.64
C ILE A 20 -4.15 -22.98 -3.46
N LYS A 21 -4.30 -23.80 -4.50
CA LYS A 21 -3.20 -24.18 -5.40
C LYS A 21 -2.99 -23.16 -6.52
N ASN A 22 -4.06 -22.51 -6.96
CA ASN A 22 -3.98 -21.45 -7.97
C ASN A 22 -3.30 -20.22 -7.37
N ARG A 23 -2.11 -19.88 -7.89
CA ARG A 23 -1.29 -18.77 -7.40
C ARG A 23 -1.99 -17.42 -7.55
N LEU A 24 -2.65 -17.17 -8.68
CA LEU A 24 -3.39 -15.92 -8.88
C LEU A 24 -4.44 -15.74 -7.78
N ILE A 25 -5.26 -16.77 -7.51
CA ILE A 25 -6.29 -16.68 -6.46
C ILE A 25 -5.66 -16.46 -5.08
N ALA A 26 -4.58 -17.18 -4.75
CA ALA A 26 -3.86 -17.00 -3.49
C ALA A 26 -3.32 -15.56 -3.35
N ASN A 27 -2.77 -15.00 -4.43
CA ASN A 27 -2.25 -13.64 -4.46
C ASN A 27 -3.36 -12.60 -4.29
N LEU A 28 -4.51 -12.79 -4.95
CA LEU A 28 -5.65 -11.89 -4.82
C LEU A 28 -6.22 -11.87 -3.39
N ILE A 29 -6.28 -13.03 -2.74
CA ILE A 29 -6.69 -13.12 -1.34
C ILE A 29 -5.67 -12.44 -0.43
N ALA A 30 -4.38 -12.61 -0.70
CA ALA A 30 -3.32 -11.93 0.06
C ALA A 30 -3.40 -10.40 -0.09
N GLU A 31 -3.58 -9.88 -1.30
CA GLU A 31 -3.76 -8.43 -1.54
C GLU A 31 -5.03 -7.88 -0.88
N PHE A 32 -6.16 -8.58 -1.00
CA PHE A 32 -7.40 -8.23 -0.33
C PHE A 32 -7.21 -8.15 1.19
N TYR A 33 -6.62 -9.19 1.79
CA TYR A 33 -6.46 -9.27 3.24
C TYR A 33 -5.42 -8.28 3.78
N ALA A 34 -4.28 -8.13 3.10
CA ALA A 34 -3.28 -7.15 3.50
C ALA A 34 -3.79 -5.71 3.38
N THR A 35 -4.58 -5.40 2.35
CA THR A 35 -5.22 -4.08 2.23
C THR A 35 -6.32 -3.87 3.29
N THR A 36 -7.00 -4.95 3.69
CA THR A 36 -7.93 -4.94 4.85
C THR A 36 -7.19 -4.57 6.13
N ILE A 37 -6.04 -5.19 6.42
CA ILE A 37 -5.20 -4.85 7.57
C ILE A 37 -4.77 -3.38 7.51
N LEU A 38 -4.28 -2.93 6.35
CA LEU A 38 -3.84 -1.55 6.14
C LEU A 38 -4.92 -0.55 6.51
N ARG A 39 -6.14 -0.72 5.97
CA ARG A 39 -7.23 0.21 6.25
C ARG A 39 -7.88 0.02 7.60
N PHE A 40 -7.87 -1.17 8.17
CA PHE A 40 -8.34 -1.37 9.54
C PHE A 40 -7.49 -0.54 10.53
N ILE A 41 -6.16 -0.62 10.40
CA ILE A 41 -5.24 0.15 11.24
C ILE A 41 -5.31 1.63 10.89
N GLY A 42 -5.19 1.99 9.61
CA GLY A 42 -5.17 3.40 9.17
C GLY A 42 -6.45 4.16 9.50
N THR A 43 -7.63 3.53 9.36
CA THR A 43 -8.91 4.14 9.75
C THR A 43 -8.98 4.32 11.27
N GLY A 44 -8.47 3.36 12.05
CA GLY A 44 -8.36 3.50 13.50
C GLY A 44 -7.45 4.65 13.94
N VAL A 45 -6.32 4.85 13.24
CA VAL A 45 -5.39 5.99 13.47
C VAL A 45 -6.11 7.32 13.28
N ILE A 46 -6.85 7.48 12.17
CA ILE A 46 -7.60 8.71 11.89
C ILE A 46 -8.80 8.87 12.83
N ALA A 47 -9.51 7.79 13.16
CA ALA A 47 -10.60 7.83 14.13
C ALA A 47 -10.12 8.36 15.49
N GLN A 48 -8.95 7.93 15.98
CA GLN A 48 -8.39 8.50 17.20
C GLN A 48 -8.10 10.00 17.08
N LEU A 49 -7.57 10.47 15.95
CA LEU A 49 -7.32 11.91 15.75
C LEU A 49 -8.62 12.70 15.78
N VAL A 50 -9.60 12.29 14.97
CA VAL A 50 -10.86 13.03 14.75
C VAL A 50 -11.72 13.00 16.01
N LEU A 51 -12.03 11.82 16.54
CA LEU A 51 -13.00 11.65 17.61
C LEU A 51 -12.47 12.15 18.96
N SER A 52 -11.15 12.25 19.14
CA SER A 52 -10.56 12.86 20.33
C SER A 52 -10.26 14.35 20.18
N ARG A 53 -10.59 14.97 19.03
CA ARG A 53 -10.19 16.34 18.68
C ARG A 53 -8.68 16.59 18.84
N GLY A 54 -7.88 15.58 18.50
CA GLY A 54 -6.42 15.64 18.58
C GLY A 54 -5.82 15.44 19.98
N THR A 55 -6.60 15.01 20.97
CA THR A 55 -6.08 14.77 22.33
C THR A 55 -5.49 13.37 22.53
N ALA A 56 -5.96 12.38 21.77
CA ALA A 56 -5.45 11.00 21.80
C ALA A 56 -4.44 10.70 20.68
N ASN A 57 -4.35 11.56 19.66
CA ASN A 57 -3.46 11.41 18.52
C ASN A 57 -3.10 12.77 17.92
N ALA A 58 -1.92 12.90 17.30
CA ALA A 58 -1.42 14.14 16.70
C ALA A 58 -0.91 13.90 15.25
N PRO A 59 -0.76 14.94 14.41
CA PRO A 59 -0.38 14.75 13.00
C PRO A 59 0.87 13.90 12.77
N VAL A 60 1.93 14.08 13.57
CA VAL A 60 3.15 13.24 13.48
C VAL A 60 2.87 11.79 13.85
N GLN A 61 2.06 11.55 14.88
CA GLN A 61 1.68 10.19 15.30
C GLN A 61 0.80 9.51 14.25
N VAL A 62 -0.05 10.26 13.55
CA VAL A 62 -0.82 9.77 12.40
C VAL A 62 0.12 9.30 11.29
N ASN A 63 1.11 10.11 10.92
CA ASN A 63 2.06 9.76 9.87
C ASN A 63 2.89 8.51 10.23
N LEU A 64 3.38 8.42 11.47
CA LEU A 64 4.08 7.24 11.97
C LEU A 64 3.18 6.00 12.00
N GLY A 65 1.94 6.16 12.48
CA GLY A 65 0.95 5.08 12.55
C GLY A 65 0.62 4.51 11.17
N TRP A 66 0.46 5.37 10.16
CA TRP A 66 0.29 4.96 8.77
C TRP A 66 1.52 4.26 8.21
N GLY A 67 2.73 4.74 8.51
CA GLY A 67 3.97 4.06 8.16
C GLY A 67 4.04 2.63 8.72
N PHE A 68 3.73 2.46 10.00
CA PHE A 68 3.69 1.13 10.62
C PHE A 68 2.58 0.24 10.04
N ALA A 69 1.40 0.80 9.78
CA ALA A 69 0.30 0.08 9.15
C ALA A 69 0.71 -0.49 7.78
N ILE A 70 1.41 0.32 6.97
CA ILE A 70 1.95 -0.10 5.67
C ILE A 70 2.96 -1.22 5.85
N SER A 71 3.96 -1.05 6.72
CA SER A 71 4.98 -2.09 6.97
C SER A 71 4.34 -3.43 7.32
N LEU A 72 3.44 -3.45 8.31
CA LEU A 72 2.78 -4.68 8.79
C LEU A 72 1.91 -5.32 7.71
N SER A 73 1.22 -4.51 6.92
CA SER A 73 0.37 -5.00 5.83
C SER A 73 1.20 -5.64 4.73
N VAL A 74 2.29 -4.99 4.31
CA VAL A 74 3.22 -5.56 3.33
C VAL A 74 3.85 -6.85 3.88
N TYR A 75 4.33 -6.86 5.14
CA TYR A 75 4.86 -8.07 5.78
C TYR A 75 3.89 -9.25 5.77
N SER A 76 2.58 -9.00 5.90
CA SER A 76 1.58 -10.05 5.91
C SER A 76 1.39 -10.78 4.57
N ALA A 77 1.71 -10.13 3.45
CA ALA A 77 1.41 -10.64 2.10
C ALA A 77 2.63 -10.78 1.18
N TRP A 78 3.78 -10.20 1.53
CA TRP A 78 4.96 -10.11 0.66
C TRP A 78 5.45 -11.45 0.09
N SER A 79 5.37 -12.54 0.86
CA SER A 79 5.81 -13.88 0.48
C SER A 79 4.82 -14.62 -0.41
N THR A 80 3.60 -14.08 -0.56
CA THR A 80 2.53 -14.63 -1.38
C THR A 80 2.32 -13.78 -2.62
N SER A 81 1.86 -12.53 -2.48
CA SER A 81 1.50 -11.65 -3.60
C SER A 81 2.58 -10.65 -3.98
N GLY A 82 3.61 -10.47 -3.15
CA GLY A 82 4.52 -9.32 -3.21
C GLY A 82 4.07 -8.15 -2.30
N GLY A 83 2.84 -8.18 -1.78
CA GLY A 83 2.34 -7.20 -0.81
C GLY A 83 2.25 -5.79 -1.39
N HIS A 84 1.63 -5.62 -2.55
CA HIS A 84 1.55 -4.31 -3.20
C HIS A 84 0.66 -3.35 -2.41
N VAL A 85 -0.52 -3.84 -1.95
CA VAL A 85 -1.52 -3.15 -1.12
C VAL A 85 -1.95 -1.75 -1.60
N ASN A 86 -1.60 -1.41 -2.83
CA ASN A 86 -1.70 -0.08 -3.41
C ASN A 86 -1.73 -0.16 -4.95
N PRO A 87 -2.78 0.35 -5.61
CA PRO A 87 -2.87 0.43 -7.06
C PRO A 87 -1.73 1.22 -7.72
N ALA A 88 -1.24 2.29 -7.09
CA ALA A 88 -0.14 3.10 -7.60
C ALA A 88 1.20 2.34 -7.57
N VAL A 89 1.46 1.59 -6.50
CA VAL A 89 2.62 0.67 -6.42
C VAL A 89 2.50 -0.44 -7.45
N THR A 90 1.29 -0.99 -7.61
CA THR A 90 1.00 -2.02 -8.62
C THR A 90 1.27 -1.50 -10.05
N ALA A 91 0.92 -0.24 -10.34
CA ALA A 91 1.21 0.39 -11.62
C ALA A 91 2.72 0.62 -11.83
N ALA A 92 3.45 1.08 -10.80
CA ALA A 92 4.90 1.20 -10.85
C ALA A 92 5.59 -0.16 -11.11
N LEU A 93 5.15 -1.21 -10.43
CA LEU A 93 5.70 -2.56 -10.65
C LEU A 93 5.31 -3.13 -12.03
N PHE A 94 4.16 -2.75 -12.56
CA PHE A 94 3.76 -3.12 -13.92
C PHE A 94 4.69 -2.48 -14.98
N ILE A 95 4.95 -1.17 -14.91
CA ILE A 95 5.83 -0.50 -15.88
C ILE A 95 7.30 -0.94 -15.74
N LEU A 96 7.69 -1.43 -14.56
CA LEU A 96 9.00 -2.05 -14.31
C LEU A 96 9.08 -3.52 -14.74
N GLY A 97 8.02 -4.09 -15.32
CA GLY A 97 7.98 -5.47 -15.81
C GLY A 97 7.93 -6.53 -14.71
N LYS A 98 7.52 -6.17 -13.49
CA LYS A 98 7.47 -7.07 -12.32
C LYS A 98 6.12 -7.77 -12.11
N ILE A 99 5.07 -7.36 -12.83
CA ILE A 99 3.74 -7.97 -12.81
C ILE A 99 3.09 -7.87 -14.19
N SER A 100 2.25 -8.84 -14.56
CA SER A 100 1.50 -8.80 -15.82
C SER A 100 0.30 -7.84 -15.75
N PHE A 101 -0.17 -7.37 -16.90
CA PHE A 101 -1.30 -6.44 -17.00
C PHE A 101 -2.60 -6.99 -16.38
N VAL A 102 -2.94 -8.25 -16.65
CA VAL A 102 -4.18 -8.83 -16.09
C VAL A 102 -4.06 -8.99 -14.58
N HIS A 103 -2.88 -9.40 -14.08
CA HIS A 103 -2.66 -9.53 -12.64
C HIS A 103 -2.73 -8.17 -11.94
N SER A 104 -2.17 -7.11 -12.54
CA SER A 104 -2.24 -5.76 -11.97
C SER A 104 -3.68 -5.27 -11.86
N LEU A 105 -4.51 -5.45 -12.89
CA LEU A 105 -5.93 -5.07 -12.84
C LEU A 105 -6.69 -5.81 -11.74
N LEU A 106 -6.48 -7.12 -11.61
CA LEU A 106 -7.15 -7.92 -10.58
C LEU A 106 -6.67 -7.55 -9.17
N TYR A 107 -5.39 -7.20 -8.99
CA TYR A 107 -4.86 -6.68 -7.73
C TYR A 107 -5.57 -5.40 -7.33
N VAL A 108 -5.77 -4.45 -8.25
CA VAL A 108 -6.49 -3.20 -7.96
C VAL A 108 -7.89 -3.48 -7.42
N VAL A 109 -8.62 -4.40 -8.06
CA VAL A 109 -9.98 -4.78 -7.60
C VAL A 109 -9.92 -5.40 -6.19
N ALA A 110 -9.01 -6.35 -5.95
CA ALA A 110 -8.86 -6.98 -4.65
C ALA A 110 -8.51 -5.98 -3.54
N GLN A 111 -7.60 -5.04 -3.83
CA GLN A 111 -7.18 -3.98 -2.92
C GLN A 111 -8.35 -3.05 -2.57
N MET A 112 -9.17 -2.64 -3.55
CA MET A 112 -10.33 -1.76 -3.32
C MET A 112 -11.35 -2.38 -2.36
N PHE A 113 -11.70 -3.66 -2.58
CA PHE A 113 -12.61 -4.38 -1.68
C PHE A 113 -12.00 -4.61 -0.30
N GLY A 114 -10.70 -4.92 -0.23
CA GLY A 114 -10.00 -5.09 1.04
C GLY A 114 -9.98 -3.79 1.85
N ALA A 115 -9.67 -2.68 1.19
CA ALA A 115 -9.68 -1.35 1.80
C ALA A 115 -11.06 -1.00 2.39
N ALA A 116 -12.13 -1.23 1.61
CA ALA A 116 -13.51 -1.03 2.07
C ALA A 116 -13.81 -1.90 3.30
N LEU A 117 -13.50 -3.20 3.27
CA LEU A 117 -13.73 -4.08 4.43
C LEU A 117 -12.96 -3.60 5.67
N GLY A 118 -11.68 -3.24 5.51
CA GLY A 118 -10.85 -2.76 6.61
C GLY A 118 -11.44 -1.52 7.29
N ALA A 119 -11.87 -0.54 6.49
CA ALA A 119 -12.53 0.66 7.00
C ALA A 119 -13.88 0.34 7.69
N GLY A 120 -14.65 -0.59 7.14
CA GLY A 120 -15.92 -1.04 7.75
C GLY A 120 -15.73 -1.73 9.09
N LEU A 121 -14.67 -2.54 9.25
CA LEU A 121 -14.32 -3.13 10.53
C LEU A 121 -13.95 -2.06 11.56
N SER A 122 -13.19 -1.03 11.18
CA SER A 122 -12.89 0.09 12.08
C SER A 122 -14.13 0.91 12.43
N TYR A 123 -15.05 1.10 11.47
CA TYR A 123 -16.33 1.74 11.73
C TYR A 123 -17.11 1.00 12.82
N ILE A 124 -17.16 -0.33 12.77
CA ILE A 124 -17.81 -1.15 13.80
C ILE A 124 -17.15 -0.94 15.16
N VAL A 125 -15.81 -0.94 15.22
CA VAL A 125 -15.06 -0.72 16.47
C VAL A 125 -15.34 0.67 17.06
N TYR A 126 -15.44 1.70 16.22
CA TYR A 126 -15.65 3.08 16.65
C TYR A 126 -17.12 3.53 16.61
N TYR A 127 -18.08 2.64 16.35
CA TYR A 127 -19.47 3.01 16.06
C TYR A 127 -20.09 3.90 17.14
N GLU A 128 -19.95 3.52 18.42
CA GLU A 128 -20.47 4.30 19.55
C GLU A 128 -19.75 5.63 19.72
N ALA A 129 -18.42 5.66 19.51
CA ALA A 129 -17.63 6.88 19.61
C ALA A 129 -17.99 7.88 18.49
N ILE A 130 -18.21 7.39 17.27
CA ILE A 130 -18.67 8.20 16.13
C ILE A 130 -20.05 8.78 16.45
N ASN A 131 -21.02 7.95 16.89
CA ASN A 131 -22.35 8.41 17.29
C ASN A 131 -22.33 9.46 18.40
N ASN A 132 -21.47 9.28 19.40
CA ASN A 132 -21.30 10.25 20.48
C ASN A 132 -20.70 11.57 19.97
N PHE A 133 -19.82 11.52 18.97
CA PHE A 133 -19.16 12.71 18.41
C PHE A 133 -20.07 13.50 17.47
N ASP A 134 -20.80 12.82 16.59
CA ASP A 134 -21.62 13.42 15.53
C ASP A 134 -23.12 13.50 15.85
N GLY A 135 -23.54 12.98 17.00
CA GLY A 135 -24.95 12.98 17.41
C GLY A 135 -25.84 12.06 16.57
N GLY A 136 -25.25 11.11 15.85
CA GLY A 136 -25.94 10.19 14.95
C GLY A 136 -26.15 10.74 13.52
N VAL A 137 -25.65 11.95 13.22
CA VAL A 137 -25.76 12.57 11.90
C VAL A 137 -24.44 12.42 11.14
N ARG A 138 -24.45 11.64 10.06
CA ARG A 138 -23.27 11.38 9.22
C ARG A 138 -23.00 12.53 8.26
N ALA A 139 -22.35 13.57 8.76
CA ALA A 139 -21.86 14.67 7.94
C ALA A 139 -20.43 14.40 7.46
N LEU A 140 -20.14 14.76 6.20
CA LEU A 140 -18.77 14.72 5.68
C LEU A 140 -17.89 15.73 6.41
N ASP A 141 -18.30 17.00 6.36
CA ASP A 141 -17.59 18.15 6.91
C ASP A 141 -18.36 18.87 8.03
N GLY A 142 -17.72 19.82 8.69
CA GLY A 142 -18.23 20.61 9.80
C GLY A 142 -17.57 20.26 11.13
N VAL A 143 -17.95 20.98 12.19
CA VAL A 143 -17.37 20.86 13.54
C VAL A 143 -17.44 19.42 14.10
N ASN A 144 -18.45 18.68 13.68
CA ASN A 144 -18.69 17.28 14.05
C ASN A 144 -18.71 16.35 12.81
N GLY A 145 -18.19 16.79 11.67
CA GLY A 145 -18.08 15.96 10.47
C GLY A 145 -17.11 14.80 10.70
N THR A 146 -17.52 13.59 10.30
CA THR A 146 -16.75 12.36 10.52
C THR A 146 -16.38 11.65 9.21
N GLY A 147 -16.75 12.22 8.05
CA GLY A 147 -16.45 11.63 6.73
C GLY A 147 -14.95 11.49 6.44
N PHE A 148 -14.13 12.42 6.95
CA PHE A 148 -12.66 12.39 6.82
C PHE A 148 -11.99 11.17 7.47
N ILE A 149 -12.70 10.40 8.32
CA ILE A 149 -12.18 9.15 8.88
C ILE A 149 -11.97 8.09 7.77
N PHE A 150 -12.81 8.13 6.74
CA PHE A 150 -12.86 7.09 5.71
C PHE A 150 -12.03 7.41 4.49
N ALA A 151 -11.99 8.68 4.08
CA ALA A 151 -11.32 9.10 2.85
C ALA A 151 -10.65 10.46 3.02
N SER A 152 -9.73 10.77 2.11
CA SER A 152 -9.03 12.05 2.08
C SER A 152 -9.88 13.12 1.40
N PHE A 153 -9.74 14.36 1.85
CA PHE A 153 -10.41 15.52 1.28
C PHE A 153 -9.48 16.73 1.35
N PRO A 154 -9.58 17.65 0.39
CA PRO A 154 -8.70 18.82 0.33
C PRO A 154 -9.03 19.81 1.44
N ALA A 155 -7.99 20.48 1.94
CA ALA A 155 -8.13 21.66 2.77
C ALA A 155 -8.85 22.78 2.00
N SER A 156 -9.54 23.67 2.72
CA SER A 156 -10.40 24.69 2.12
C SER A 156 -9.69 25.68 1.18
N TYR A 157 -8.37 25.84 1.33
CA TYR A 157 -7.56 26.71 0.47
C TYR A 157 -7.04 26.01 -0.81
N LEU A 158 -7.18 24.69 -0.91
CA LEU A 158 -6.50 23.89 -1.92
C LEU A 158 -7.40 23.66 -3.14
N SER A 159 -7.02 24.20 -4.29
CA SER A 159 -7.71 23.92 -5.55
C SER A 159 -7.52 22.46 -6.02
N ASN A 160 -8.42 21.97 -6.88
CA ASN A 160 -8.28 20.65 -7.50
C ASN A 160 -6.98 20.51 -8.32
N GLY A 161 -6.52 21.59 -8.96
CA GLY A 161 -5.21 21.60 -9.64
C GLY A 161 -4.04 21.47 -8.66
N GLY A 162 -4.09 22.16 -7.53
CA GLY A 162 -3.10 22.04 -6.45
C GLY A 162 -3.09 20.64 -5.84
N ALA A 163 -4.27 20.07 -5.55
CA ALA A 163 -4.42 18.71 -5.06
C ALA A 163 -3.85 17.65 -6.01
N PHE A 164 -4.04 17.84 -7.32
CA PHE A 164 -3.47 16.94 -8.32
C PHE A 164 -1.94 16.96 -8.29
N ILE A 165 -1.32 18.15 -8.24
CA ILE A 165 0.14 18.30 -8.16
C ILE A 165 0.68 17.68 -6.86
N ASP A 166 0.00 17.93 -5.74
CA ASP A 166 0.34 17.37 -4.43
C ASP A 166 0.39 15.83 -4.48
N GLN A 167 -0.63 15.19 -5.04
CA GLN A 167 -0.69 13.74 -5.16
C GLN A 167 0.32 13.14 -6.14
N VAL A 168 0.60 13.83 -7.24
CA VAL A 168 1.68 13.44 -8.16
C VAL A 168 3.03 13.52 -7.46
N ALA A 169 3.31 14.58 -6.71
CA ALA A 169 4.58 14.76 -6.01
C ALA A 169 4.79 13.72 -4.90
N GLY A 170 3.84 13.58 -3.98
CA GLY A 170 3.93 12.63 -2.88
C GLY A 170 4.03 11.18 -3.36
N THR A 171 3.20 10.80 -4.34
CA THR A 171 3.25 9.43 -4.89
C THR A 171 4.41 9.21 -5.84
N GLY A 172 4.95 10.27 -6.46
CA GLY A 172 6.20 10.22 -7.19
C GLY A 172 7.38 9.82 -6.31
N LEU A 173 7.46 10.36 -5.10
CA LEU A 173 8.46 9.92 -4.13
C LEU A 173 8.28 8.44 -3.76
N LEU A 174 7.03 7.98 -3.58
CA LEU A 174 6.74 6.56 -3.36
C LEU A 174 7.20 5.71 -4.55
N GLY A 175 6.86 6.08 -5.78
CA GLY A 175 7.23 5.35 -6.99
C GLY A 175 8.75 5.26 -7.21
N LEU A 176 9.47 6.33 -6.91
CA LEU A 176 10.94 6.34 -6.91
C LEU A 176 11.49 5.27 -5.97
N PHE A 177 10.99 5.22 -4.73
CA PHE A 177 11.45 4.24 -3.75
C PHE A 177 10.94 2.82 -4.03
N VAL A 178 9.79 2.63 -4.68
CA VAL A 178 9.39 1.32 -5.22
C VAL A 178 10.46 0.82 -6.20
N ALA A 179 10.85 1.66 -7.17
CA ALA A 179 11.87 1.28 -8.15
C ALA A 179 13.23 1.01 -7.48
N PHE A 180 13.64 1.85 -6.52
CA PHE A 180 14.88 1.66 -5.76
C PHE A 180 14.87 0.37 -4.92
N PHE A 181 13.82 0.10 -4.15
CA PHE A 181 13.75 -1.08 -3.28
C PHE A 181 13.65 -2.38 -4.07
N CYS A 182 12.94 -2.37 -5.20
CA CYS A 182 12.75 -3.54 -6.05
C CYS A 182 13.88 -3.76 -7.07
N GLU A 183 14.87 -2.86 -7.13
CA GLU A 183 16.08 -3.00 -7.93
C GLU A 183 17.09 -3.92 -7.23
N GLN A 184 17.31 -5.10 -7.81
CA GLN A 184 18.20 -6.13 -7.26
C GLN A 184 19.65 -5.70 -7.17
N ARG A 185 20.09 -4.83 -8.09
CA ARG A 185 21.48 -4.33 -8.10
C ARG A 185 21.80 -3.48 -6.87
N ASN A 186 20.79 -2.93 -6.18
CA ASN A 186 20.97 -2.25 -4.89
C ASN A 186 21.18 -3.21 -3.72
N GLN A 187 20.98 -4.52 -3.92
CA GLN A 187 21.22 -5.57 -2.91
C GLN A 187 20.49 -5.34 -1.57
N ILE A 188 19.32 -4.70 -1.60
CA ILE A 188 18.52 -4.47 -0.41
C ILE A 188 17.95 -5.82 0.06
N PRO A 189 18.21 -6.25 1.31
CA PRO A 189 17.68 -7.51 1.81
C PRO A 189 16.16 -7.50 1.76
N LEU A 190 15.56 -8.53 1.16
CA LEU A 190 14.12 -8.57 0.95
C LEU A 190 13.35 -8.29 2.25
N TYR A 191 13.73 -8.94 3.36
CA TYR A 191 13.05 -8.82 4.66
C TYR A 191 13.03 -7.41 5.25
N LEU A 192 13.85 -6.50 4.74
CA LEU A 192 13.89 -5.12 5.15
C LEU A 192 12.94 -4.23 4.31
N GLN A 193 12.62 -4.62 3.08
CA GLN A 193 11.81 -3.81 2.16
C GLN A 193 10.44 -3.41 2.75
N PRO A 194 9.66 -4.30 3.40
CA PRO A 194 8.37 -3.89 3.97
C PRO A 194 8.50 -2.77 5.00
N ALA A 195 9.51 -2.83 5.87
CA ALA A 195 9.77 -1.76 6.85
C ALA A 195 10.15 -0.44 6.17
N LEU A 196 10.96 -0.48 5.11
CA LEU A 196 11.37 0.71 4.37
C LEU A 196 10.20 1.38 3.64
N PHE A 197 9.26 0.61 3.11
CA PHE A 197 8.02 1.18 2.55
C PHE A 197 7.21 1.97 3.59
N GLY A 198 7.13 1.47 4.83
CA GLY A 198 6.51 2.22 5.92
C GLY A 198 7.26 3.49 6.29
N VAL A 199 8.59 3.47 6.29
CA VAL A 199 9.41 4.69 6.51
C VAL A 199 9.14 5.73 5.43
N VAL A 200 9.13 5.33 4.15
CA VAL A 200 8.81 6.23 3.03
C VAL A 200 7.43 6.84 3.19
N ALA A 201 6.42 6.04 3.55
CA ALA A 201 5.07 6.55 3.74
C ALA A 201 4.95 7.52 4.92
N ALA A 202 5.58 7.21 6.06
CA ALA A 202 5.64 8.13 7.20
C ALA A 202 6.33 9.45 6.84
N MET A 203 7.37 9.40 6.00
CA MET A 203 8.06 10.59 5.53
C MET A 203 7.20 11.42 4.59
N ILE A 204 6.54 10.80 3.62
CA ILE A 204 5.59 11.49 2.72
C ILE A 204 4.50 12.18 3.54
N GLY A 205 3.90 11.47 4.51
CA GLY A 205 2.91 12.05 5.41
C GLY A 205 3.45 13.26 6.18
N THR A 206 4.66 13.18 6.70
CA THR A 206 5.26 14.29 7.47
C THR A 206 5.59 15.51 6.60
N CYS A 207 5.85 15.31 5.31
CA CYS A 207 6.16 16.39 4.38
C CYS A 207 4.92 17.02 3.71
N TYR A 208 3.91 16.22 3.38
CA TYR A 208 2.87 16.62 2.42
C TYR A 208 1.43 16.37 2.90
N SER A 209 1.20 15.91 4.15
CA SER A 209 -0.17 15.59 4.60
C SER A 209 -1.08 16.80 4.86
N MET A 210 -0.55 18.02 4.98
CA MET A 210 -1.35 19.21 5.34
C MET A 210 -2.42 19.55 4.31
N ASN A 211 -2.13 19.36 3.03
CA ASN A 211 -2.99 19.84 1.93
C ASN A 211 -4.28 19.03 1.81
N MET A 212 -4.21 17.71 1.85
CA MET A 212 -5.37 16.83 1.65
C MET A 212 -5.22 15.46 2.33
N GLY A 213 -4.37 15.40 3.37
CA GLY A 213 -3.75 14.15 3.78
C GLY A 213 -2.70 13.68 2.77
N SER A 214 -2.25 12.44 2.91
CA SER A 214 -1.36 11.80 1.93
C SER A 214 -1.95 10.48 1.49
N PRO A 215 -3.07 10.47 0.73
CA PRO A 215 -3.73 9.23 0.37
C PRO A 215 -2.77 8.30 -0.39
N VAL A 216 -2.01 8.80 -1.39
CA VAL A 216 -0.94 8.11 -2.17
C VAL A 216 -1.25 6.68 -2.66
N ASN A 217 -2.48 6.24 -2.46
CA ASN A 217 -2.95 4.88 -2.58
C ASN A 217 -4.43 4.96 -2.97
N PRO A 218 -4.74 4.75 -4.26
CA PRO A 218 -6.11 4.81 -4.76
C PRO A 218 -7.08 3.86 -4.04
N ALA A 219 -6.63 2.67 -3.62
CA ALA A 219 -7.48 1.73 -2.90
C ALA A 219 -7.82 2.20 -1.49
N SER A 220 -6.83 2.78 -0.81
CA SER A 220 -7.00 3.29 0.55
C SER A 220 -7.99 4.46 0.63
N ASP A 221 -8.17 5.20 -0.46
CA ASP A 221 -9.16 6.28 -0.54
C ASP A 221 -10.50 5.79 -1.11
N PHE A 222 -10.51 5.25 -2.33
CA PHE A 222 -11.75 5.03 -3.08
C PHE A 222 -12.62 3.92 -2.48
N GLY A 223 -12.04 2.79 -2.03
CA GLY A 223 -12.81 1.70 -1.42
C GLY A 223 -13.59 2.17 -0.18
N PRO A 224 -12.92 2.75 0.83
CA PRO A 224 -13.56 3.34 2.00
C PRO A 224 -14.49 4.51 1.69
N ARG A 225 -14.18 5.34 0.69
CA ARG A 225 -15.06 6.42 0.23
C ARG A 225 -16.40 5.89 -0.25
N ILE A 226 -16.38 4.84 -1.08
CA ILE A 226 -17.60 4.17 -1.57
C ILE A 226 -18.34 3.52 -0.41
N LEU A 227 -17.64 2.85 0.51
CA LEU A 227 -18.28 2.32 1.72
C LEU A 227 -19.00 3.44 2.50
N ALA A 228 -18.35 4.58 2.72
CA ALA A 228 -18.90 5.69 3.50
C ALA A 228 -20.19 6.26 2.88
N VAL A 229 -20.32 6.27 1.55
CA VAL A 229 -21.60 6.60 0.88
C VAL A 229 -22.74 5.74 1.46
N PHE A 230 -22.50 4.43 1.62
CA PHE A 230 -23.48 3.47 2.16
C PHE A 230 -23.62 3.51 3.68
N LEU A 231 -22.64 4.06 4.41
CA LEU A 231 -22.72 4.23 5.88
C LEU A 231 -23.58 5.43 6.30
N GLY A 232 -24.16 6.16 5.35
CA GLY A 232 -25.07 7.28 5.61
C GLY A 232 -24.48 8.67 5.35
N TYR A 233 -23.20 8.77 4.95
CA TYR A 233 -22.60 10.05 4.54
C TYR A 233 -23.12 10.54 3.17
N GLY A 234 -23.75 9.65 2.39
CA GLY A 234 -24.41 10.01 1.14
C GLY A 234 -23.44 10.35 0.00
N THR A 235 -24.00 10.89 -1.08
CA THR A 235 -23.24 11.18 -2.31
C THR A 235 -22.24 12.30 -2.16
N GLU A 236 -22.30 13.07 -1.07
CA GLU A 236 -21.35 14.14 -0.77
C GLU A 236 -19.90 13.63 -0.75
N MET A 237 -19.68 12.37 -0.30
CA MET A 237 -18.38 11.71 -0.34
C MET A 237 -17.76 11.65 -1.75
N LEU A 238 -18.57 11.76 -2.81
CA LEU A 238 -18.16 11.77 -4.21
C LEU A 238 -18.27 13.15 -4.85
N THR A 239 -19.23 13.98 -4.46
CA THR A 239 -19.47 15.30 -5.09
C THR A 239 -18.66 16.43 -4.45
N TYR A 240 -18.10 16.22 -3.25
CA TYR A 240 -17.33 17.23 -2.52
C TYR A 240 -16.21 17.85 -3.37
N HIS A 241 -16.07 19.17 -3.26
CA HIS A 241 -15.01 19.97 -3.89
C HIS A 241 -14.87 19.69 -5.40
N ASP A 242 -15.97 19.89 -6.12
CA ASP A 242 -16.09 19.66 -7.57
C ASP A 242 -15.61 18.27 -7.99
N TYR A 243 -16.20 17.25 -7.38
CA TYR A 243 -15.90 15.84 -7.66
C TYR A 243 -14.45 15.45 -7.39
N PHE A 244 -13.87 15.93 -6.29
CA PHE A 244 -12.47 15.67 -5.93
C PHE A 244 -12.04 14.20 -5.95
N PHE A 245 -12.97 13.24 -5.74
CA PHE A 245 -12.67 11.82 -5.59
C PHE A 245 -11.81 11.19 -6.71
N TRP A 246 -11.84 11.73 -7.93
CA TRP A 246 -11.05 11.20 -9.04
C TRP A 246 -9.55 11.52 -8.90
N ILE A 247 -9.20 12.57 -8.15
CA ILE A 247 -7.81 12.99 -7.93
C ILE A 247 -7.02 11.91 -7.17
N PRO A 248 -7.41 11.47 -5.95
CA PRO A 248 -6.71 10.40 -5.24
C PRO A 248 -6.82 9.04 -5.95
N LEU A 249 -7.70 8.90 -6.95
CA LEU A 249 -7.78 7.70 -7.78
C LEU A 249 -6.71 7.68 -8.90
N LEU A 250 -6.53 8.81 -9.60
CA LEU A 250 -5.70 8.90 -10.81
C LEU A 250 -4.31 9.52 -10.57
N ALA A 251 -4.22 10.62 -9.83
CA ALA A 251 -2.98 11.36 -9.63
C ALA A 251 -1.87 10.50 -8.97
N PRO A 252 -2.18 9.63 -7.97
CA PRO A 252 -1.18 8.73 -7.41
C PRO A 252 -0.58 7.75 -8.43
N VAL A 253 -1.40 7.22 -9.35
CA VAL A 253 -0.92 6.30 -10.40
C VAL A 253 0.07 7.01 -11.31
N ILE A 254 -0.26 8.23 -11.74
CA ILE A 254 0.63 9.06 -12.57
C ILE A 254 1.93 9.37 -11.80
N GLY A 255 1.81 9.80 -10.54
CA GLY A 255 2.96 10.06 -9.68
C GLY A 255 3.88 8.86 -9.57
N ALA A 256 3.35 7.69 -9.19
CA ALA A 256 4.15 6.48 -9.01
C ALA A 256 4.91 6.07 -10.29
N VAL A 257 4.27 6.17 -11.45
CA VAL A 257 4.91 5.87 -12.74
C VAL A 257 6.04 6.86 -13.05
N LEU A 258 5.79 8.17 -12.89
CA LEU A 258 6.81 9.20 -13.12
C LEU A 258 7.99 9.05 -12.16
N GLY A 259 7.71 8.78 -10.89
CA GLY A 259 8.74 8.54 -9.87
C GLY A 259 9.61 7.33 -10.16
N ALA A 260 8.99 6.21 -10.54
CA ALA A 260 9.70 5.00 -10.89
C ALA A 260 10.61 5.21 -12.11
N TYR A 261 10.10 5.86 -13.17
CA TYR A 261 10.93 6.20 -14.33
C TYR A 261 12.05 7.18 -13.97
N SER A 262 11.79 8.17 -13.13
CA SER A 262 12.82 9.10 -12.65
C SER A 262 13.97 8.34 -11.98
N TYR A 263 13.66 7.38 -11.09
CA TYR A 263 14.70 6.55 -10.49
C TYR A 263 15.51 5.78 -11.54
N VAL A 264 14.81 5.12 -12.47
CA VAL A 264 15.43 4.31 -13.52
C VAL A 264 16.39 5.14 -14.37
N PHE A 265 15.94 6.29 -14.87
CA PHE A 265 16.74 7.13 -15.77
C PHE A 265 17.95 7.76 -15.07
N PHE A 266 17.76 8.34 -13.87
CA PHE A 266 18.82 9.09 -13.22
C PHE A 266 19.78 8.19 -12.42
N ILE A 267 19.31 7.08 -11.86
CA ILE A 267 20.12 6.21 -10.99
C ILE A 267 20.19 4.80 -11.58
N GLY A 268 19.05 4.14 -11.82
CA GLY A 268 18.99 2.72 -12.15
C GLY A 268 19.78 2.29 -13.40
N PHE A 269 19.82 3.11 -14.44
CA PHE A 269 20.62 2.85 -15.65
C PHE A 269 22.13 2.91 -15.42
N HIS A 270 22.58 3.55 -14.35
CA HIS A 270 23.99 3.75 -14.04
C HIS A 270 24.53 2.74 -13.02
N ILE A 271 23.69 1.83 -12.51
CA ILE A 271 24.14 0.79 -11.58
C ILE A 271 24.72 -0.38 -12.38
N PRO A 272 26.00 -0.76 -12.15
CA PRO A 272 26.61 -1.90 -12.82
C PRO A 272 25.83 -3.20 -12.58
N ASP A 273 25.88 -4.10 -13.55
CA ASP A 273 25.31 -5.43 -13.38
C ASP A 273 26.10 -6.22 -12.34
N LEU A 274 25.39 -7.02 -11.54
CA LEU A 274 26.01 -7.85 -10.49
C LEU A 274 27.05 -8.84 -11.06
N ALA A 275 26.88 -9.25 -12.32
CA ALA A 275 27.83 -10.09 -13.02
C ALA A 275 29.15 -9.35 -13.31
N ASP A 276 29.07 -8.08 -13.68
CA ASP A 276 30.24 -7.25 -13.99
C ASP A 276 31.02 -6.92 -12.71
N SER A 277 30.33 -6.65 -11.60
CA SER A 277 30.98 -6.45 -10.29
C SER A 277 31.68 -7.71 -9.80
N ARG A 278 31.05 -8.89 -9.94
CA ARG A 278 31.68 -10.17 -9.58
C ARG A 278 32.84 -10.55 -10.51
N ALA A 279 32.75 -10.23 -11.79
CA ALA A 279 33.83 -10.43 -12.75
C ALA A 279 35.03 -9.52 -12.42
N ALA A 280 34.79 -8.25 -12.12
CA ALA A 280 35.82 -7.32 -11.65
C ALA A 280 36.48 -7.82 -10.35
N ASP A 281 35.69 -8.19 -9.34
CA ASP A 281 36.21 -8.76 -8.08
C ASP A 281 36.97 -10.07 -8.30
N SER A 282 36.50 -10.94 -9.21
CA SER A 282 37.17 -12.21 -9.53
C SER A 282 38.45 -12.02 -10.33
N SER A 283 38.54 -10.97 -11.15
CA SER A 283 39.78 -10.59 -11.85
C SER A 283 40.82 -10.03 -10.89
N ILE A 284 40.38 -9.46 -9.76
CA ILE A 284 41.22 -8.96 -8.67
C ILE A 284 41.59 -10.10 -7.69
N ASN A 285 40.70 -11.06 -7.41
CA ASN A 285 40.87 -12.06 -6.35
C ASN A 285 40.95 -13.53 -6.79
N GLY A 286 40.97 -13.83 -8.08
CA GLY A 286 41.32 -15.14 -8.63
C GLY A 286 40.71 -16.36 -7.91
N LYS A 287 39.37 -16.54 -7.94
CA LYS A 287 38.71 -17.86 -7.73
C LYS A 287 37.20 -17.86 -8.05
N ASN A 288 36.78 -19.00 -8.60
CA ASN A 288 35.42 -19.37 -9.02
C ASN A 288 34.33 -19.18 -7.94
N THR A 289 33.14 -18.73 -8.35
CA THR A 289 31.90 -19.10 -7.63
C THR A 289 30.63 -19.04 -8.51
N LEU A 290 29.72 -19.97 -8.20
CA LEU A 290 28.50 -20.36 -8.91
C LEU A 290 27.43 -19.25 -8.99
N LYS A 291 26.71 -19.22 -10.12
CA LYS A 291 25.55 -18.35 -10.38
C LYS A 291 24.33 -18.80 -9.57
N ALA A 292 23.82 -17.91 -8.73
CA ALA A 292 22.42 -17.92 -8.28
C ALA A 292 21.84 -16.52 -8.52
N THR A 293 20.83 -16.44 -9.37
CA THR A 293 20.03 -15.24 -9.64
C THR A 293 18.60 -15.51 -9.18
N TYR A 294 18.06 -14.66 -8.32
CA TYR A 294 16.68 -14.70 -7.84
C TYR A 294 16.09 -13.29 -7.91
N GLU A 295 14.96 -13.14 -8.59
CA GLU A 295 14.27 -11.86 -8.69
C GLU A 295 13.32 -11.60 -7.51
N CYS A 296 13.20 -10.32 -7.15
CA CYS A 296 12.33 -9.83 -6.09
C CYS A 296 10.85 -10.20 -6.37
N GLY A 297 10.24 -10.98 -5.47
CA GLY A 297 8.79 -11.09 -5.34
C GLY A 297 8.08 -12.26 -6.05
N VAL A 298 8.71 -12.99 -6.96
CA VAL A 298 8.17 -14.25 -7.52
C VAL A 298 9.31 -15.21 -7.85
N PRO A 299 9.32 -16.46 -7.35
CA PRO A 299 10.26 -17.45 -7.86
C PRO A 299 9.84 -17.84 -9.28
N LEU A 300 10.67 -17.49 -10.27
CA LEU A 300 10.55 -18.01 -11.63
C LEU A 300 10.70 -19.54 -11.59
N ARG A 301 9.72 -20.24 -12.15
CA ARG A 301 9.99 -21.44 -12.93
C ARG A 301 9.79 -21.06 -14.39
N GLN A 302 10.83 -21.31 -15.19
CA GLN A 302 10.68 -21.42 -16.64
C GLN A 302 9.59 -22.47 -16.90
N ASN A 303 8.65 -22.14 -17.79
CA ASN A 303 7.52 -22.95 -18.25
C ASN A 303 6.26 -22.87 -17.38
N GLU A 304 5.34 -21.99 -17.78
CA GLU A 304 3.90 -22.26 -17.90
C GLU A 304 3.26 -21.07 -18.63
N ILE A 305 2.88 -21.32 -19.89
CA ILE A 305 2.05 -20.48 -20.77
C ILE A 305 0.60 -20.55 -20.27
#